data_AF-A0A1V5X3D7-F1
#
_entry.id   AF-A0A1V5X3D7-F1
#
_cell.length_a   1.000
_cell.length_b   1.000
_cell.length_c   1.000
_cell.angle_alpha   90.00
_cell.angle_beta   90.00
_cell.angle_gamma   90.00
#
_symmetry.space_group_name_H-M   'P 1'
#
loop_
_entity.id
_entity.type
_entity.pdbx_description
1 polymer ?
#
loop_
_entity_poly.entity_id
_entity_poly.type
_entity_poly.pdbx_seq_one_letter_code
_entity_poly.pdbx_strand_id
1 'polypeptide(L)'
;MTDKKVKLNLVGLDGNAFSLLGAFQAQARKEGWTKEEIAEVREEAMSGDYNHLLVTIMDHTDSPDEDEYDNDDFEDDWDDNDYEDDEDEEN
;
A
#
# COMPACT_ATOMS: atom_id res chain seq x y z
N MET A 1 -0.58 12.89 -7.82
CA MET A 1 -1.54 12.52 -6.76
C MET A 1 -2.81 12.08 -7.44
N THR A 2 -3.14 10.81 -7.30
CA THR A 2 -4.32 10.16 -7.86
C THR A 2 -5.48 10.26 -6.87
N ASP A 3 -6.70 10.58 -7.34
CA ASP A 3 -7.92 10.60 -6.51
C ASP A 3 -8.48 9.18 -6.21
N LYS A 4 -7.66 8.14 -6.39
CA LYS A 4 -8.09 6.75 -6.17
C LYS A 4 -7.92 6.41 -4.70
N LYS A 5 -8.84 5.58 -4.19
CA LYS A 5 -8.79 5.06 -2.82
C LYS A 5 -8.94 3.55 -2.82
N VAL A 6 -8.22 2.94 -1.90
CA VAL A 6 -8.13 1.50 -1.70
C VAL A 6 -9.04 1.12 -0.53
N LYS A 7 -9.88 0.10 -0.67
CA LYS A 7 -10.69 -0.43 0.43
C LYS A 7 -9.81 -1.28 1.36
N LEU A 8 -9.03 -0.64 2.22
CA LEU A 8 -8.13 -1.30 3.15
C LEU A 8 -8.54 -1.01 4.59
N ASN A 9 -8.69 -2.07 5.38
CA ASN A 9 -8.88 -1.92 6.82
C ASN A 9 -7.52 -1.79 7.52
N LEU A 10 -7.22 -0.57 8.00
CA LEU A 10 -6.02 -0.30 8.79
C LEU A 10 -6.13 -0.80 10.23
N VAL A 11 -7.33 -1.13 10.70
CA VAL A 11 -7.58 -1.59 12.06
C VAL A 11 -7.16 -3.06 12.19
N GLY A 12 -6.11 -3.31 12.97
CA GLY A 12 -5.56 -4.65 13.20
C GLY A 12 -4.27 -4.96 12.45
N LEU A 13 -3.83 -4.06 11.56
CA LEU A 13 -2.48 -4.12 10.98
C LEU A 13 -1.42 -3.77 12.01
N ASP A 14 -0.22 -4.33 11.83
CA ASP A 14 0.95 -3.96 12.64
C ASP A 14 1.25 -2.47 12.44
N GLY A 15 1.50 -1.76 13.55
CA GLY A 15 1.80 -0.33 13.52
C GLY A 15 3.14 0.02 12.84
N ASN A 16 3.86 -0.95 12.31
CA ASN A 16 5.06 -0.73 11.52
C ASN A 16 4.75 -0.12 10.14
N ALA A 17 5.49 0.92 9.77
CA ALA A 17 5.43 1.59 8.46
C ALA A 17 5.54 0.59 7.29
N PHE A 18 6.45 -0.39 7.38
CA PHE A 18 6.62 -1.39 6.33
C PHE A 18 5.39 -2.29 6.17
N SER A 19 4.74 -2.65 7.29
CA SER A 19 3.53 -3.48 7.28
C SER A 19 2.35 -2.72 6.68
N LEU A 20 2.21 -1.43 6.99
CA LEU A 20 1.17 -0.56 6.42
C LEU A 20 1.33 -0.40 4.91
N LEU A 21 2.56 -0.15 4.45
CA LEU A 21 2.85 0.00 3.02
C LEU A 21 2.66 -1.31 2.26
N GLY A 22 3.06 -2.44 2.85
CA GLY A 22 2.83 -3.76 2.26
C GLY A 22 1.34 -4.09 2.11
N ALA A 23 0.54 -3.81 3.14
CA ALA A 23 -0.91 -4.00 3.09
C ALA A 23 -1.59 -3.10 2.05
N PHE A 24 -1.20 -1.83 1.98
CA PHE A 24 -1.69 -0.90 0.94
C PHE A 24 -1.35 -1.39 -0.46
N GLN A 25 -0.09 -1.75 -0.70
CA GLN A 25 0.35 -2.24 -2.00
C GLN A 25 -0.39 -3.51 -2.43
N ALA A 26 -0.57 -4.47 -1.52
CA ALA A 26 -1.29 -5.70 -1.80
C ALA A 26 -2.74 -5.42 -2.21
N GLN A 27 -3.44 -4.56 -1.46
CA GLN A 27 -4.83 -4.23 -1.74
C GLN A 27 -4.98 -3.35 -2.99
N ALA A 28 -4.10 -2.37 -3.20
CA ALA A 28 -4.07 -1.54 -4.40
C ALA A 28 -3.90 -2.39 -5.68
N ARG A 29 -3.00 -3.39 -5.63
CA ARG A 29 -2.83 -4.36 -6.73
C ARG A 29 -4.10 -5.17 -6.99
N LYS A 30 -4.80 -5.63 -5.94
CA LYS A 30 -6.08 -6.35 -6.08
C LYS A 30 -7.17 -5.48 -6.73
N GLU A 31 -7.16 -4.18 -6.45
CA GLU A 31 -8.09 -3.21 -7.04
C GLU A 31 -7.68 -2.72 -8.44
N GLY A 32 -6.56 -3.22 -8.99
CA GLY A 32 -6.12 -2.91 -10.35
C GLY A 32 -5.40 -1.55 -10.47
N TRP A 33 -4.82 -1.05 -9.39
CA TRP A 33 -3.93 0.11 -9.46
C TRP A 33 -2.68 -0.20 -10.27
N THR A 34 -2.16 0.80 -10.98
CA THR A 34 -0.91 0.62 -11.71
C THR A 34 0.28 0.69 -10.75
N LYS A 35 1.40 0.09 -11.16
CA LYS A 35 2.63 0.09 -10.35
C LYS A 35 3.10 1.53 -10.08
N GLU A 36 2.95 2.42 -11.06
CA GLU A 36 3.32 3.83 -10.94
C GLU A 36 2.46 4.56 -9.89
N GLU A 37 1.15 4.31 -9.86
CA GLU A 37 0.25 4.93 -8.88
C GLU A 37 0.59 4.49 -7.44
N ILE A 38 0.90 3.20 -7.26
CA ILE A 38 1.32 2.66 -5.96
C ILE A 38 2.68 3.24 -5.54
N ALA A 39 3.62 3.37 -6.48
CA ALA A 39 4.93 3.94 -6.23
C ALA A 39 4.83 5.40 -5.80
N GLU A 40 4.01 6.20 -6.47
CA GLU A 40 3.80 7.62 -6.13
C GLU A 40 3.27 7.78 -4.68
N VAL A 41 2.26 6.99 -4.29
CA VAL A 41 1.71 7.04 -2.92
C VAL A 41 2.74 6.56 -1.90
N ARG A 42 3.52 5.53 -2.22
CA ARG A 42 4.57 4.99 -1.35
C ARG A 42 5.70 6.00 -1.15
N GLU A 43 6.17 6.66 -2.21
CA GLU A 43 7.21 7.68 -2.13
C GLU A 43 6.74 8.89 -1.30
N GLU A 44 5.51 9.36 -1.52
CA GLU A 44 4.92 10.43 -0.71
C GLU A 44 4.85 10.01 0.76
N ALA A 45 4.33 8.80 1.05
CA ALA A 45 4.24 8.29 2.41
C ALA A 45 5.62 8.15 3.10
N MET A 46 6.67 7.85 2.33
CA MET A 46 8.05 7.75 2.81
C MET A 46 8.79 9.10 2.88
N SER A 47 8.24 10.17 2.30
CA SER A 47 8.90 11.48 2.23
C SER A 47 8.94 12.24 3.56
N GLY A 48 8.15 11.79 4.55
CA GLY A 48 8.01 12.44 5.85
C GLY A 48 8.16 11.51 7.04
N ASP A 49 7.67 11.97 8.19
CA ASP A 49 7.65 11.17 9.42
C ASP A 49 6.55 10.10 9.39
N TYR A 50 6.56 9.20 10.37
CA TYR A 50 5.50 8.18 10.54
C TYR A 50 4.07 8.76 10.52
N ASN A 51 3.86 9.96 11.07
CA ASN A 51 2.56 10.64 10.99
C ASN A 51 2.18 11.02 9.56
N HIS A 52 3.16 11.44 8.76
CA HIS A 52 2.95 11.75 7.34
C HIS A 52 2.58 10.49 6.58
N LEU A 53 3.30 9.38 6.80
CA LEU A 53 2.95 8.06 6.27
C LEU A 53 1.51 7.67 6.60
N LEU A 54 1.11 7.80 7.86
CA LEU A 54 -0.26 7.46 8.29
C LEU A 54 -1.30 8.32 7.60
N VAL A 55 -1.09 9.64 7.51
CA VAL A 55 -2.03 10.55 6.85
C VAL A 55 -2.13 10.24 5.36
N THR A 56 -1.01 10.03 4.67
CA THR A 56 -0.98 9.72 3.24
C THR A 56 -1.69 8.41 2.95
N ILE A 57 -1.44 7.37 3.75
CA ILE A 57 -2.13 6.08 3.60
C ILE A 57 -3.61 6.22 3.91
N MET A 58 -3.98 6.89 5.00
CA MET A 58 -5.40 7.12 5.34
C MET A 58 -6.16 7.90 4.25
N ASP A 59 -5.51 8.86 3.60
CA ASP A 59 -6.14 9.65 2.52
C ASP A 59 -6.45 8.78 1.29
N HIS A 60 -5.58 7.79 1.03
CA HIS A 60 -5.71 6.82 -0.07
C HIS A 60 -6.38 5.51 0.36
N THR A 61 -6.90 5.40 1.59
CA THR A 61 -7.66 4.23 2.05
C THR A 61 -9.05 4.62 2.49
N ASP A 62 -10.07 3.95 1.95
CA ASP A 62 -11.41 3.99 2.53
C ASP A 62 -11.61 2.76 3.42
N SER A 63 -12.27 2.95 4.55
CA SER A 63 -12.71 1.83 5.37
C SER A 63 -13.77 1.05 4.58
N PRO A 64 -13.64 -0.28 4.42
CA PRO A 64 -14.70 -1.04 3.79
C PRO A 64 -15.98 -0.85 4.61
N ASP A 65 -17.09 -0.48 3.94
CA ASP A 65 -18.41 -0.50 4.55
C ASP A 65 -18.63 -1.87 5.21
N GLU A 66 -19.23 -1.90 6.41
CA GLU A 66 -19.33 -3.09 7.30
C GLU A 66 -19.97 -4.35 6.67
N ASP A 67 -20.49 -4.26 5.44
CA ASP A 67 -21.36 -5.25 4.81
C ASP A 67 -20.67 -6.16 3.77
N GLU A 68 -19.37 -6.03 3.49
CA GLU A 68 -18.71 -6.76 2.39
C GLU A 68 -17.37 -7.41 2.80
N TYR A 69 -17.39 -8.26 3.84
CA TYR A 69 -16.31 -9.22 4.11
C TYR A 69 -16.61 -10.54 3.39
N ASP A 70 -16.41 -10.58 2.06
CA ASP A 70 -16.40 -11.86 1.35
C ASP A 70 -15.08 -12.59 1.67
N ASN A 71 -15.22 -13.66 2.44
CA ASN A 71 -14.15 -14.41 3.08
C ASN A 71 -13.59 -15.50 2.13
N ASP A 72 -13.21 -15.12 0.91
CA ASP A 72 -12.79 -16.08 -0.11
C ASP A 72 -11.76 -15.47 -1.09
N ASP A 73 -10.62 -14.91 -0.63
CA ASP A 73 -9.37 -14.93 -1.43
C ASP A 73 -8.14 -14.37 -0.67
N PHE A 74 -7.71 -15.08 0.37
CA PHE A 74 -6.36 -14.93 0.91
C PHE A 74 -5.50 -16.11 0.46
N GLU A 75 -5.34 -16.27 -0.86
CA GLU A 75 -4.18 -17.01 -1.38
C GLU A 75 -2.96 -16.09 -1.28
N ASP A 76 -2.18 -16.37 -0.25
CA ASP A 76 -0.91 -15.75 0.11
C ASP A 76 0.17 -16.14 -0.90
N ASP A 77 0.07 -15.64 -2.14
CA ASP A 77 1.14 -15.75 -3.14
C ASP A 77 2.13 -14.60 -2.92
N TRP A 78 3.01 -14.78 -1.93
CA TRP A 78 4.23 -14.01 -1.78
C TRP A 78 5.14 -14.29 -2.98
N ASP A 79 4.91 -13.59 -4.09
CA ASP A 79 5.88 -13.56 -5.18
C ASP A 79 7.09 -12.71 -4.74
N ASP A 80 8.11 -13.46 -4.33
CA ASP A 80 9.47 -13.10 -4.00
C ASP A 80 10.20 -12.54 -5.23
N ASN A 81 9.84 -11.33 -5.68
CA ASN A 81 10.62 -10.46 -6.57
C ASN A 81 9.77 -9.22 -6.84
N ASP A 82 10.21 -7.98 -6.62
CA ASP A 82 11.18 -7.32 -7.49
C ASP A 82 11.53 -5.99 -6.80
N TYR A 83 12.44 -6.02 -5.83
CA TYR A 83 13.25 -4.84 -5.53
C TYR A 83 14.35 -4.85 -6.59
N GLU A 84 14.11 -4.21 -7.74
CA GLU A 84 15.21 -3.73 -8.56
C GLU A 84 15.90 -2.63 -7.74
N ASP A 85 16.94 -3.06 -7.04
CA ASP A 85 18.00 -2.22 -6.50
C ASP A 85 18.70 -1.60 -7.72
N ASP A 86 18.17 -0.47 -8.20
CA ASP A 86 18.95 0.45 -9.04
C ASP A 86 20.07 1.02 -8.15
N GLU A 87 21.08 0.20 -7.84
CA GLU A 87 22.39 0.71 -7.41
C GLU A 87 22.96 1.50 -8.60
N ASP A 88 22.85 2.82 -8.46
CA ASP A 88 23.48 3.83 -9.30
C ASP A 88 24.88 3.40 -9.75
N GLU A 89 25.05 3.17 -11.05
CA GLU A 89 26.36 3.27 -11.71
C GLU A 89 26.86 4.72 -11.61
N GLU A 90 27.52 5.08 -10.51
CA GLU A 90 28.45 6.21 -10.49
C GLU A 90 29.92 5.73 -10.59
N ASN A 91 30.32 5.55 -11.85
CA ASN A 91 31.57 5.95 -12.52
C ASN A 91 32.93 5.81 -11.77
#